data_AF-A0A5Q0EJY6-F1
#
_entry.id   AF-A0A5Q0EJY6-F1
#
_cell.length_a   1.000
_cell.length_b   1.000
_cell.length_c   1.000
_cell.angle_alpha   90.00
_cell.angle_beta   90.00
_cell.angle_gamma   90.00
#
_symmetry.space_group_name_H-M   'P 1'
#
loop_
_entity.id
_entity.type
_entity.pdbx_description
1 polymer ?
#
loop_
_entity_poly.entity_id
_entity_poly.type
_entity_poly.pdbx_seq_one_letter_code
_entity_poly.pdbx_strand_id
1 'polypeptide(L)'
;MLISDFLKDQHGHCDRLFAAAEQAVERGDWTQARQSSDAFIRDTLHHFQIEEEALFPALEQAMGHSQGPTQVMRMEHSDMRQLIEDLQQAIQQQDRNAFAGHCDTLMIMLQQHNAKEEQILYLMADRMLDDQAEQLIQQFSQQPSQDGTAA
;
A
#
# COMPACT_ATOMS: atom_id res chain seq x y z
N MET A 1 5.50 -10.06 -18.04
CA MET A 1 4.65 -9.33 -17.08
C MET A 1 5.42 -8.08 -16.73
N LEU A 2 4.80 -6.91 -16.76
CA LEU A 2 5.46 -5.67 -16.37
C LEU A 2 5.49 -5.54 -14.85
N ILE A 3 6.43 -4.75 -14.33
CA ILE A 3 6.46 -4.42 -12.89
C ILE A 3 5.17 -3.66 -12.55
N SER A 4 4.74 -2.76 -13.43
CA SER A 4 3.51 -2.00 -13.26
C SER A 4 2.25 -2.88 -13.21
N ASP A 5 2.18 -3.97 -13.98
CA ASP A 5 1.04 -4.89 -13.95
C ASP A 5 0.90 -5.55 -12.57
N PHE A 6 2.02 -6.01 -12.00
CA PHE A 6 2.06 -6.67 -10.70
C PHE A 6 1.62 -5.74 -9.57
N LEU A 7 2.19 -4.54 -9.52
CA LEU A 7 1.93 -3.58 -8.44
C LEU A 7 0.52 -2.98 -8.53
N LYS A 8 0.01 -2.74 -9.74
CA LYS A 8 -1.40 -2.33 -9.94
C LYS A 8 -2.40 -3.38 -9.48
N ASP A 9 -2.10 -4.66 -9.66
CA ASP A 9 -2.96 -5.72 -9.13
C ASP A 9 -3.00 -5.71 -7.59
N GLN A 10 -1.86 -5.41 -6.94
CA GLN A 10 -1.82 -5.20 -5.49
C GLN A 10 -2.66 -4.00 -5.05
N HIS A 11 -2.55 -2.84 -5.72
CA HIS A 11 -3.44 -1.70 -5.46
C HIS A 11 -4.91 -2.08 -5.55
N GLY A 12 -5.30 -2.72 -6.65
CA GLY A 12 -6.68 -3.15 -6.85
C GLY A 12 -7.15 -4.17 -5.82
N HIS A 13 -6.24 -5.02 -5.30
CA HIS A 13 -6.54 -5.94 -4.21
C HIS A 13 -6.80 -5.20 -2.89
N CYS A 14 -5.91 -4.28 -2.51
CA CYS A 14 -6.04 -3.45 -1.32
C CYS A 14 -7.34 -2.62 -1.35
N ASP A 15 -7.67 -2.00 -2.49
CA ASP A 15 -8.92 -1.23 -2.66
C ASP A 15 -10.18 -2.07 -2.41
N ARG A 16 -10.19 -3.33 -2.87
CA ARG A 16 -11.33 -4.25 -2.63
C ARG A 16 -11.47 -4.61 -1.15
N LEU A 17 -10.35 -4.84 -0.46
CA LEU A 17 -10.36 -5.13 0.98
C LEU A 17 -10.82 -3.91 1.78
N PHE A 18 -10.35 -2.72 1.39
CA PHE A 18 -10.74 -1.47 2.02
C PHE A 18 -12.24 -1.21 1.91
N ALA A 19 -12.79 -1.29 0.69
CA ALA A 19 -14.22 -1.16 0.46
C ALA A 19 -15.04 -2.23 1.21
N ALA A 20 -14.52 -3.45 1.34
CA ALA A 20 -15.19 -4.51 2.12
C ALA A 20 -15.23 -4.18 3.62
N ALA A 21 -14.19 -3.54 4.17
CA ALA A 21 -14.16 -3.07 5.55
C ALA A 21 -15.17 -1.95 5.78
N GLU A 22 -15.20 -0.94 4.91
CA GLU A 22 -16.17 0.17 4.97
C GLU A 22 -17.60 -0.33 4.97
N GLN A 23 -17.95 -1.18 4.00
CA GLN A 23 -19.29 -1.75 3.90
C GLN A 23 -19.69 -2.59 5.12
N ALA A 24 -18.73 -3.29 5.75
CA ALA A 24 -19.00 -4.07 6.95
C ALA A 24 -19.27 -3.17 8.16
N VAL A 25 -18.50 -2.09 8.33
CA VAL A 25 -18.74 -1.08 9.37
C VAL A 25 -20.10 -0.40 9.18
N GLU A 26 -20.47 -0.06 7.95
CA GLU A 26 -21.78 0.52 7.65
C GLU A 26 -22.95 -0.40 8.04
N ARG A 27 -22.79 -1.72 7.85
CA ARG A 27 -23.77 -2.74 8.24
C ARG A 27 -23.73 -3.07 9.75
N GLY A 28 -22.77 -2.55 10.50
CA GLY A 28 -22.53 -2.90 11.90
C GLY A 28 -21.97 -4.31 12.10
N ASP A 29 -21.45 -4.94 11.05
CA ASP A 29 -20.81 -6.26 11.11
C ASP A 29 -19.32 -6.09 11.50
N TRP A 30 -19.08 -5.89 12.79
CA TRP A 30 -17.74 -5.63 13.31
C TRP A 30 -16.79 -6.82 13.20
N THR A 31 -17.31 -8.05 13.09
CA THR A 31 -16.49 -9.24 12.86
C THR A 31 -15.92 -9.21 11.45
N GLN A 32 -16.78 -8.98 10.44
CA GLN A 32 -16.32 -8.84 9.06
C GLN A 32 -15.46 -7.59 8.88
N ALA A 33 -15.82 -6.47 9.52
CA ALA A 33 -15.06 -5.23 9.45
C ALA A 33 -13.61 -5.44 9.88
N ARG A 34 -13.41 -6.11 11.03
CA ARG A 34 -12.07 -6.45 11.53
C ARG A 34 -11.31 -7.37 10.58
N GLN A 35 -11.95 -8.42 10.07
CA GLN A 35 -11.29 -9.34 9.13
C GLN A 35 -10.82 -8.63 7.85
N SER A 36 -11.68 -7.79 7.28
CA SER A 36 -11.36 -7.02 6.08
C SER A 36 -10.30 -5.95 6.35
N SER A 37 -10.39 -5.24 7.49
CA SER A 37 -9.41 -4.22 7.86
C SER A 37 -8.03 -4.82 8.12
N ASP A 38 -7.96 -5.94 8.86
CA ASP A 38 -6.69 -6.61 9.16
C ASP A 38 -6.01 -7.11 7.88
N ALA A 39 -6.81 -7.63 6.93
CA ALA A 39 -6.30 -8.01 5.61
C ALA A 39 -5.81 -6.79 4.81
N PHE A 40 -6.62 -5.73 4.72
CA PHE A 40 -6.25 -4.49 4.03
C PHE A 40 -4.94 -3.91 4.58
N ILE A 41 -4.79 -3.86 5.90
CA ILE A 41 -3.63 -3.27 6.56
C ILE A 41 -2.39 -4.12 6.31
N ARG A 42 -2.47 -5.43 6.53
CA ARG A 42 -1.35 -6.34 6.26
C ARG A 42 -0.87 -6.20 4.81
N ASP A 43 -1.79 -6.21 3.86
CA ASP A 43 -1.46 -6.25 2.44
C ASP A 43 -0.96 -4.89 1.94
N THR A 44 -1.50 -3.78 2.45
CA THR A 44 -0.99 -2.41 2.17
C THR A 44 0.41 -2.21 2.74
N LEU A 45 0.66 -2.62 3.99
CA LEU A 45 1.98 -2.50 4.59
C LEU A 45 3.02 -3.37 3.90
N HIS A 46 2.62 -4.58 3.48
CA HIS A 46 3.47 -5.45 2.69
C HIS A 46 3.79 -4.87 1.32
N HIS A 47 2.81 -4.23 0.66
CA HIS A 47 3.02 -3.50 -0.58
C HIS A 47 4.06 -2.37 -0.40
N PHE A 48 3.90 -1.50 0.60
CA PHE A 48 4.91 -0.47 0.89
C PHE A 48 6.29 -1.07 1.15
N GLN A 49 6.37 -2.22 1.81
CA GLN A 49 7.64 -2.91 2.05
C GLN A 49 8.29 -3.40 0.73
N ILE A 50 7.52 -3.97 -0.19
CA ILE A 50 8.01 -4.37 -1.52
C ILE A 50 8.61 -3.17 -2.24
N GLU A 51 7.92 -2.04 -2.19
CA GLU A 51 8.38 -0.84 -2.86
C GLU A 51 9.64 -0.26 -2.21
N GLU A 52 9.61 -0.10 -0.88
CA GLU A 52 10.69 0.55 -0.14
C GLU A 52 11.98 -0.27 -0.09
N GLU A 53 11.87 -1.60 -0.05
CA GLU A 53 13.01 -2.51 0.12
C GLU A 53 13.52 -3.11 -1.20
N ALA A 54 12.69 -3.14 -2.26
CA ALA A 54 13.08 -3.76 -3.53
C ALA A 54 12.94 -2.80 -4.72
N LEU A 55 11.75 -2.25 -4.98
CA LEU A 55 11.52 -1.41 -6.17
C LEU A 55 12.31 -0.10 -6.14
N PHE A 56 12.18 0.68 -5.07
CA PHE A 56 12.79 2.00 -4.96
C PHE A 56 14.32 1.89 -4.98
N PRO A 57 14.98 0.97 -4.25
CA PRO A 57 16.44 0.80 -4.38
C PRO A 57 16.90 0.48 -5.81
N ALA A 58 16.19 -0.40 -6.51
CA ALA A 58 16.54 -0.74 -7.90
C ALA A 58 16.37 0.49 -8.82
N LEU A 59 15.27 1.23 -8.68
CA LEU A 59 15.00 2.42 -9.48
C LEU A 59 16.01 3.53 -9.20
N GLU A 60 16.34 3.78 -7.93
CA GLU A 60 17.33 4.79 -7.52
C GLU A 60 18.73 4.46 -8.04
N GLN A 61 19.12 3.18 -8.04
CA GLN A 61 20.36 2.74 -8.66
C GLN A 61 20.36 3.01 -10.17
N ALA A 62 19.28 2.72 -10.87
CA ALA A 62 19.16 2.97 -12.31
C ALA A 62 19.13 4.48 -12.65
N MET A 63 18.53 5.32 -11.78
CA MET A 63 18.53 6.79 -11.92
C MET A 63 19.88 7.42 -11.56
N GLY A 64 20.70 6.75 -10.75
CA GLY A 64 21.97 7.28 -10.24
C GLY A 64 21.82 8.30 -9.10
N HIS A 65 20.61 8.44 -8.52
CA HIS A 65 20.34 9.27 -7.34
C HIS A 65 19.09 8.78 -6.60
N SER A 66 19.04 9.04 -5.28
CA SER A 66 17.92 8.69 -4.41
C SER A 66 16.96 9.86 -4.11
N GLN A 67 17.27 11.06 -4.62
CA GLN A 67 16.40 12.23 -4.45
C GLN A 67 15.31 12.24 -5.52
N GLY A 68 14.10 12.65 -5.15
CA GLY A 68 12.98 12.83 -6.09
C GLY A 68 11.77 11.93 -5.76
N PRO A 69 11.18 11.23 -6.75
CA PRO A 69 9.85 10.63 -6.60
C PRO A 69 9.78 9.56 -5.50
N THR A 70 10.81 8.73 -5.33
CA THR A 70 10.85 7.67 -4.30
C THR A 70 10.97 8.23 -2.88
N GLN A 71 11.54 9.43 -2.69
CA GLN A 71 11.57 10.10 -1.39
C GLN A 71 10.17 10.59 -1.01
N VAL A 72 9.41 11.12 -1.97
CA VAL A 72 8.04 11.57 -1.75
C VAL A 72 7.13 10.38 -1.41
N MET A 73 7.26 9.26 -2.11
CA MET A 73 6.47 8.05 -1.81
C MET A 73 6.72 7.57 -0.38
N ARG A 74 7.97 7.50 0.08
CA ARG A 74 8.29 7.12 1.48
C ARG A 74 7.69 8.06 2.53
N MET A 75 7.67 9.38 2.27
CA MET A 75 7.02 10.33 3.18
C MET A 75 5.51 10.06 3.26
N GLU A 76 4.86 9.81 2.14
CA GLU A 76 3.43 9.49 2.12
C GLU A 76 3.12 8.14 2.73
N HIS A 77 3.96 7.11 2.53
CA HIS A 77 3.83 5.84 3.23
C HIS A 77 3.89 6.05 4.75
N SER A 78 4.79 6.92 5.23
CA SER A 78 4.88 7.26 6.65
C SER A 78 3.58 7.91 7.16
N ASP A 79 3.03 8.87 6.41
CA ASP A 79 1.77 9.52 6.79
C ASP A 79 0.59 8.54 6.76
N MET A 80 0.52 7.66 5.75
CA MET A 80 -0.52 6.64 5.63
C MET A 80 -0.42 5.56 6.71
N ARG A 81 0.80 5.19 7.15
CA ARG A 81 1.01 4.28 8.29
C ARG A 81 0.39 4.84 9.57
N GLN A 82 0.55 6.13 9.83
CA GLN A 82 -0.07 6.76 11.01
C GLN A 82 -1.60 6.69 10.95
N LEU A 83 -2.19 6.93 9.77
CA LEU A 83 -3.63 6.88 9.59
C LEU A 83 -4.19 5.44 9.65
N ILE A 84 -3.40 4.46 9.23
CA ILE A 84 -3.69 3.04 9.38
C ILE A 84 -3.76 2.63 10.87
N GLU A 85 -2.87 3.15 11.70
CA GLU A 85 -2.93 2.93 13.16
C GLU A 85 -4.23 3.49 13.76
N ASP A 86 -4.65 4.69 13.33
CA ASP A 86 -5.91 5.29 13.77
C ASP A 86 -7.14 4.46 13.32
N LEU A 87 -7.12 3.93 12.08
CA LEU A 87 -8.15 3.01 11.60
C LEU A 87 -8.24 1.73 12.44
N GLN A 88 -7.09 1.14 12.82
CA GLN A 88 -7.08 -0.03 13.71
C GLN A 88 -7.72 0.29 15.05
N GLN A 89 -7.41 1.45 15.64
CA GLN A 89 -7.99 1.86 16.91
C GLN A 89 -9.51 2.03 16.79
N ALA A 90 -9.99 2.65 15.72
CA ALA A 90 -11.43 2.83 15.48
C ALA A 90 -12.16 1.48 15.32
N ILE A 91 -11.58 0.51 14.61
CA ILE A 91 -12.11 -0.86 14.51
C ILE A 91 -12.14 -1.56 15.87
N GLN A 92 -11.09 -1.39 16.69
CA GLN A 92 -11.03 -1.99 18.02
C GLN A 92 -12.10 -1.42 18.95
N GLN A 93 -12.34 -0.12 18.88
CA GLN A 93 -13.33 0.58 19.68
C GLN A 93 -14.76 0.47 19.13
N GLN A 94 -14.92 -0.10 17.93
CA GLN A 94 -16.19 -0.11 17.20
C GLN A 94 -16.76 1.31 16.99
N ASP A 95 -15.88 2.30 16.83
CA ASP A 95 -16.27 3.68 16.59
C ASP A 95 -16.47 3.92 15.10
N ARG A 96 -17.73 3.81 14.67
CA ARG A 96 -18.13 4.01 13.27
C ARG A 96 -17.77 5.42 12.75
N ASN A 97 -17.92 6.45 13.57
CA ASN A 97 -17.70 7.83 13.11
C ASN A 97 -16.22 8.12 12.94
N ALA A 98 -15.39 7.68 13.90
CA ALA A 98 -13.94 7.77 13.79
C ALA A 98 -13.45 6.97 12.56
N PHE A 99 -13.91 5.72 12.42
CA PHE A 99 -13.55 4.87 11.28
C PHE A 99 -13.86 5.54 9.93
N ALA A 100 -15.08 6.05 9.76
CA ALA A 100 -15.48 6.73 8.52
C ALA A 100 -14.61 7.96 8.22
N GLY A 101 -14.31 8.79 9.23
CA GLY A 101 -13.46 9.97 9.04
C GLY A 101 -12.01 9.64 8.66
N HIS A 102 -11.44 8.59 9.26
CA HIS A 102 -10.12 8.10 8.86
C HIS A 102 -10.15 7.48 7.45
N CYS A 103 -11.22 6.76 7.10
CA CYS A 103 -11.38 6.19 5.76
C CYS A 103 -11.43 7.25 4.67
N ASP A 104 -12.23 8.31 4.84
CA ASP A 104 -12.32 9.41 3.89
C ASP A 104 -10.94 10.04 3.62
N THR A 105 -10.16 10.23 4.69
CA THR A 105 -8.81 10.80 4.59
C THR A 105 -7.85 9.85 3.88
N LEU A 106 -7.86 8.56 4.25
CA LEU A 106 -6.95 7.56 3.68
C LEU A 106 -7.24 7.32 2.21
N MET A 107 -8.52 7.26 1.83
CA MET A 107 -8.94 7.09 0.44
C MET A 107 -8.39 8.20 -0.45
N ILE A 108 -8.48 9.46 -0.01
CA ILE A 108 -7.94 10.60 -0.79
C ILE A 108 -6.42 10.48 -0.92
N MET A 109 -5.72 10.10 0.15
CA MET A 109 -4.27 9.93 0.13
C MET A 109 -3.85 8.79 -0.81
N LEU A 110 -4.46 7.61 -0.69
CA LEU A 110 -4.20 6.45 -1.56
C LEU A 110 -4.47 6.79 -3.03
N GLN A 111 -5.57 7.47 -3.35
CA GLN A 111 -5.85 7.86 -4.74
C GLN A 111 -4.77 8.79 -5.32
N GLN A 112 -4.31 9.77 -4.56
CA GLN A 112 -3.27 10.69 -4.99
C GLN A 112 -1.89 10.01 -5.07
N HIS A 113 -1.62 9.13 -4.12
CA HIS A 113 -0.40 8.34 -4.04
C HIS A 113 -0.30 7.36 -5.22
N ASN A 114 -1.28 6.47 -5.37
CA ASN A 114 -1.34 5.47 -6.44
C ASN A 114 -1.29 6.13 -7.82
N ALA A 115 -1.93 7.29 -8.00
CA ALA A 115 -1.85 8.01 -9.27
C ALA A 115 -0.42 8.43 -9.64
N LYS A 116 0.39 8.86 -8.66
CA LYS A 116 1.79 9.21 -8.93
C LYS A 116 2.64 7.99 -9.23
N GLU A 117 2.38 6.88 -8.56
CA GLU A 117 3.09 5.65 -8.81
C GLU A 117 2.74 5.09 -10.19
N GLU A 118 1.46 4.90 -10.46
CA GLU A 118 0.99 4.25 -11.68
C GLU A 118 1.23 5.07 -12.95
N GLN A 119 1.17 6.41 -12.86
CA GLN A 119 1.31 7.29 -14.02
C GLN A 119 2.74 7.80 -14.22
N ILE A 120 3.60 7.71 -13.19
CA ILE A 120 4.97 8.23 -13.26
C ILE A 120 5.95 7.12 -12.88
N LEU A 121 5.93 6.69 -11.62
CA LEU A 121 6.98 5.83 -11.06
C LEU A 121 7.06 4.46 -11.74
N TYR A 122 5.94 3.76 -11.89
CA TYR A 122 5.89 2.43 -12.47
C TYR A 122 6.19 2.46 -13.98
N LEU A 123 5.79 3.52 -14.69
CA LEU A 123 6.18 3.70 -16.09
C LEU A 123 7.69 3.95 -16.24
N MET A 124 8.32 4.60 -15.26
CA MET A 124 9.78 4.72 -15.20
C MET A 124 10.43 3.37 -14.89
N ALA A 125 9.91 2.63 -13.90
CA ALA A 125 10.41 1.31 -13.54
C ALA A 125 10.36 0.33 -14.72
N ASP A 126 9.24 0.23 -15.42
CA ASP A 126 9.11 -0.64 -16.60
C ASP A 126 10.12 -0.31 -17.70
N ARG A 127 10.51 0.96 -17.84
CA ARG A 127 11.49 1.38 -18.87
C ARG A 127 12.93 1.19 -18.43
N MET A 128 13.22 1.50 -17.16
CA MET A 128 14.60 1.57 -16.64
C MET A 128 15.08 0.23 -16.07
N LEU A 129 14.15 -0.65 -15.71
CA LEU A 129 14.43 -1.95 -15.08
C LEU A 129 13.93 -3.11 -15.94
N ASP A 130 13.69 -2.91 -17.24
CA ASP A 130 13.16 -3.93 -18.18
C ASP A 130 13.99 -5.23 -18.14
N ASP A 131 15.32 -5.08 -18.08
CA ASP A 131 16.29 -6.16 -17.99
C ASP A 131 16.32 -6.87 -16.63
N GLN A 132 15.73 -6.27 -15.58
CA GLN A 132 15.63 -6.82 -14.23
C GLN A 132 14.19 -7.19 -13.83
N ALA A 133 13.20 -6.92 -14.68
CA ALA A 133 11.78 -6.98 -14.33
C ALA A 133 11.35 -8.36 -13.83
N GLU A 134 11.75 -9.43 -14.52
CA GLU A 134 11.40 -10.80 -14.12
C GLU A 134 11.98 -11.17 -12.74
N GLN A 135 13.24 -10.81 -12.49
CA GLN A 135 13.90 -11.07 -11.21
C GLN A 135 13.24 -10.28 -10.06
N LEU A 136 12.92 -9.01 -10.31
CA LEU A 136 12.26 -8.15 -9.32
C LEU A 136 10.85 -8.67 -8.99
N ILE A 137 10.05 -9.02 -9.99
CA ILE A 137 8.71 -9.59 -9.76
C ILE A 137 8.79 -10.91 -8.98
N GLN A 138 9.78 -11.75 -9.28
CA GLN A 138 10.02 -12.96 -8.51
C GLN A 138 10.40 -12.64 -7.06
N GLN A 139 11.23 -11.64 -6.82
CA GLN A 139 11.58 -11.17 -5.48
C GLN A 139 10.33 -10.65 -4.74
N PHE A 140 9.50 -9.82 -5.37
CA PHE A 140 8.27 -9.29 -4.78
C PHE A 140 7.35 -10.42 -4.32
N SER A 141 7.19 -11.44 -5.16
CA SER A 141 6.33 -12.61 -4.89
C SER A 141 6.85 -13.51 -3.76
N GLN A 142 8.14 -13.43 -3.44
CA GLN A 142 8.79 -14.25 -2.41
C GLN A 142 9.08 -13.47 -1.13
N GLN A 143 8.90 -12.15 -1.15
CA GLN A 143 9.14 -11.31 0.00
C GLN A 143 8.09 -11.63 1.07
N PRO A 144 8.49 -12.06 2.28
CA PRO A 144 7.54 -12.28 3.35
C PRO A 144 6.99 -10.93 3.81
N SER A 145 5.70 -10.89 4.18
CA SER A 145 5.17 -9.76 4.95
C SER A 145 5.94 -9.68 6.26
N GLN A 146 6.54 -8.53 6.55
CA GLN A 146 6.93 -8.24 7.91
C GLN A 146 5.65 -7.99 8.70
N ASP A 147 5.08 -9.07 9.24
CA ASP A 147 4.05 -8.95 10.26
C ASP A 147 4.60 -7.99 11.31
N GLY A 148 3.88 -6.89 11.55
CA GLY A 148 4.06 -6.09 12.75
C GLY A 148 3.82 -7.02 13.92
N THR A 149 4.89 -7.67 14.40
CA THR A 149 4.89 -8.38 15.66
C THR A 149 4.55 -7.33 16.69
N ALA A 150 3.30 -7.39 17.14
CA ALA A 150 2.88 -6.80 18.39
C ALA A 150 3.95 -7.12 19.45
N ALA A 151 4.54 -6.08 19.98
CA ALA A 151 5.14 -6.06 21.31
C ALA A 151 4.51 -4.88 22.06
#